data_AF-A0A921H4T1-F1
#
_entry.id   AF-A0A921H4T1-F1
#
_cell.length_a   1.000
_cell.length_b   1.000
_cell.length_c   1.000
_cell.angle_alpha   90.00
_cell.angle_beta   90.00
_cell.angle_gamma   90.00
#
_symmetry.space_group_name_H-M   'P 1'
#
loop_
_entity.id
_entity.type
_entity.pdbx_description
1 polymer ?
#
loop_
_entity_poly.entity_id
_entity_poly.type
_entity_poly.pdbx_seq_one_letter_code
_entity_poly.pdbx_strand_id
1 'polypeptide(L)'
;MDYSEDRELLTLLRHGEISAFVDIYTTYYDALLNYADRLLNDVETARDVVQQVYYKIWENRDTLNISLSVKAYLFKSVYHGSLNTLAHQKNIQKYEREQLTDFYFSTVIQSPEAEEALW
;
A
#
# COMPACT_ATOMS: atom_id res chain seq x y z
N MET A 1 18.67 -18.64 10.79
CA MET A 1 17.57 -18.48 9.81
C MET A 1 17.91 -19.39 8.66
N ASP A 2 17.04 -20.37 8.40
CA ASP A 2 17.31 -21.43 7.44
C ASP A 2 16.97 -20.95 6.03
N TYR A 3 18.00 -20.70 5.23
CA TYR A 3 17.85 -20.26 3.84
C TYR A 3 17.40 -21.40 2.91
N SER A 4 17.38 -22.65 3.39
CA SER A 4 16.95 -23.80 2.59
C SER A 4 15.43 -23.86 2.44
N GLU A 5 14.68 -23.57 3.50
CA GLU A 5 13.21 -23.50 3.48
C GLU A 5 12.67 -22.45 2.51
N ASP A 6 13.28 -21.24 2.49
CA ASP A 6 12.87 -20.17 1.58
C ASP A 6 13.01 -20.58 0.10
N ARG A 7 14.07 -21.31 -0.27
CA ARG A 7 14.28 -21.74 -1.66
C ARG A 7 13.28 -22.78 -2.11
N GLU A 8 12.95 -23.72 -1.22
CA GLU A 8 11.94 -24.74 -1.50
C GLU A 8 10.55 -24.11 -1.63
N LEU A 9 10.16 -23.25 -0.69
CA LEU A 9 8.92 -22.48 -0.74
C LEU A 9 8.79 -21.67 -2.04
N LEU A 10 9.85 -20.97 -2.44
CA LEU A 10 9.87 -20.22 -3.69
C LEU A 10 9.78 -21.12 -4.92
N THR A 11 10.39 -22.31 -4.87
CA THR A 11 10.29 -23.29 -5.95
C THR A 11 8.85 -23.79 -6.09
N LEU A 12 8.20 -24.17 -4.98
CA LEU A 12 6.80 -24.61 -4.97
C LEU A 12 5.87 -23.49 -5.46
N LEU A 13 6.06 -22.27 -4.96
CA LEU A 13 5.29 -21.09 -5.40
C LEU A 13 5.41 -20.87 -6.92
N ARG A 14 6.61 -21.02 -7.49
CA ARG A 14 6.84 -20.90 -8.94
C ARG A 14 6.16 -21.98 -9.77
N HIS A 15 5.95 -23.16 -9.20
CA HIS A 15 5.18 -24.22 -9.86
C HIS A 15 3.66 -24.04 -9.69
N GLY A 16 3.22 -23.00 -8.99
CA GLY A 16 1.80 -22.72 -8.76
C GLY A 16 1.20 -23.50 -7.61
N GLU A 17 2.02 -24.09 -6.73
CA GLU A 17 1.53 -24.79 -5.54
C GLU A 17 0.88 -23.80 -4.57
N ILE A 18 -0.44 -23.95 -4.39
CA ILE A 18 -1.25 -23.06 -3.55
C ILE A 18 -0.80 -23.15 -2.09
N SER A 19 -0.34 -24.31 -1.62
CA SER A 19 0.17 -24.52 -0.26
C SER A 19 1.29 -23.55 0.08
N ALA A 20 2.28 -23.40 -0.82
CA ALA A 20 3.40 -22.49 -0.61
C ALA A 20 2.94 -21.02 -0.49
N PHE A 21 1.94 -20.62 -1.29
CA PHE A 21 1.37 -19.28 -1.17
C PHE A 21 0.64 -19.09 0.17
N VAL A 22 -0.14 -20.08 0.60
CA VAL A 22 -0.85 -20.06 1.90
C VAL A 22 0.14 -20.00 3.06
N ASP A 23 1.23 -20.76 3.00
CA ASP A 23 2.27 -20.77 4.03
C ASP A 23 2.94 -19.39 4.14
N ILE A 24 3.31 -18.78 3.01
CA ILE A 24 3.86 -17.43 2.99
C ILE A 24 2.84 -16.43 3.54
N TYR A 25 1.58 -16.51 3.09
CA TYR A 25 0.53 -15.59 3.52
C TYR A 25 0.30 -15.67 5.03
N THR A 26 0.00 -16.86 5.55
CA THR A 26 -0.31 -17.08 6.98
C THR A 26 0.87 -16.75 7.88
N THR A 27 2.11 -16.98 7.43
CA THR A 27 3.31 -16.67 8.21
C THR A 27 3.52 -15.17 8.40
N TYR A 28 3.24 -14.36 7.37
CA TYR A 28 3.65 -12.96 7.36
C TYR A 28 2.51 -11.94 7.40
N TYR A 29 1.27 -12.33 7.11
CA TYR A 29 0.14 -11.41 6.96
C TYR A 29 -0.03 -10.44 8.15
N ASP A 30 -0.14 -10.95 9.37
CA ASP A 30 -0.37 -10.11 10.56
C ASP A 30 0.79 -9.13 10.79
N ALA A 31 2.03 -9.59 10.59
CA ALA A 31 3.21 -8.73 10.76
C ALA A 31 3.28 -7.63 9.70
N LEU A 32 2.90 -7.94 8.45
CA LEU A 32 2.86 -6.97 7.36
C LEU A 32 1.70 -5.99 7.50
N LEU A 33 0.53 -6.45 7.94
CA LEU A 33 -0.63 -5.60 8.18
C LEU A 33 -0.33 -4.57 9.28
N ASN A 34 0.21 -5.03 10.41
CA ASN A 34 0.63 -4.13 11.49
C ASN A 34 1.72 -3.15 11.03
N TYR A 35 2.64 -3.59 10.16
CA TYR A 35 3.68 -2.72 9.62
C TYR A 35 3.12 -1.64 8.68
N ALA A 36 2.22 -2.03 7.77
CA ALA A 36 1.55 -1.11 6.86
C ALA A 36 0.65 -0.11 7.61
N ASP A 37 -0.11 -0.56 8.61
CA ASP A 37 -0.98 0.27 9.43
C ASP A 37 -0.18 1.33 10.19
N ARG A 38 1.00 0.99 10.72
CA ARG A 38 1.88 1.98 11.37
C ARG A 38 2.42 3.06 10.41
N LEU A 39 2.47 2.78 9.10
CA LEU A 39 2.90 3.75 8.09
C LEU A 39 1.75 4.60 7.58
N LEU A 40 0.56 3.99 7.42
CA LEU A 40 -0.61 4.59 6.79
C LEU A 40 -1.58 5.23 7.78
N ASN A 41 -1.55 4.76 9.04
CA ASN A 41 -2.50 5.10 10.09
C ASN A 41 -3.96 4.92 9.66
N ASP A 42 -4.19 3.84 8.91
CA ASP A 42 -5.47 3.43 8.34
C ASP A 42 -5.41 1.93 8.03
N VAL A 43 -6.10 1.14 8.84
CA VAL A 43 -6.07 -0.33 8.76
C VAL A 43 -6.71 -0.87 7.49
N GLU A 44 -7.71 -0.18 6.93
CA GLU A 44 -8.37 -0.62 5.69
C GLU A 44 -7.43 -0.40 4.51
N THR A 45 -6.86 0.80 4.41
CA THR A 45 -5.86 1.10 3.38
C THR A 45 -4.61 0.21 3.54
N ALA A 46 -4.19 -0.09 4.76
CA ALA A 46 -3.09 -1.01 5.02
C ALA A 46 -3.39 -2.44 4.55
N ARG A 47 -4.61 -2.92 4.79
CA ARG A 47 -5.07 -4.23 4.32
C ARG A 47 -5.05 -4.31 2.79
N ASP A 48 -5.50 -3.26 2.10
CA ASP A 48 -5.47 -3.19 0.64
C ASP A 48 -4.05 -3.25 0.09
N VAL A 49 -3.11 -2.53 0.70
CA VAL A 49 -1.68 -2.57 0.32
C VAL A 49 -1.13 -3.98 0.47
N VAL A 50 -1.39 -4.65 1.61
CA VAL A 50 -0.90 -6.01 1.85
C VAL A 50 -1.52 -7.00 0.86
N GLN A 51 -2.83 -6.90 0.59
CA GLN A 51 -3.50 -7.73 -0.41
C GLN A 51 -2.92 -7.53 -1.81
N GLN A 52 -2.65 -6.29 -2.22
CA GLN A 52 -2.02 -6.02 -3.52
C GLN A 52 -0.61 -6.62 -3.63
N VAL A 53 0.17 -6.60 -2.55
CA VAL A 53 1.49 -7.24 -2.53
C VAL A 53 1.36 -8.74 -2.76
N TYR A 54 0.45 -9.41 -2.04
CA TYR A 54 0.22 -10.84 -2.22
C TYR A 54 -0.34 -11.18 -3.61
N TYR A 55 -1.26 -10.36 -4.13
CA TYR A 55 -1.77 -10.51 -5.49
C TYR A 55 -0.63 -10.46 -6.52
N LYS A 56 0.25 -9.45 -6.42
CA LYS A 56 1.41 -9.31 -7.31
C LYS A 56 2.38 -10.49 -7.21
N ILE A 57 2.58 -11.03 -6.00
CA ILE A 57 3.40 -12.23 -5.81
C ILE A 57 2.80 -13.42 -6.55
N TRP A 58 1.50 -13.65 -6.41
CA TRP A 58 0.81 -14.75 -7.07
C TRP A 58 0.80 -14.59 -8.59
N GLU A 59 0.47 -13.39 -9.08
CA GLU A 59 0.41 -13.06 -10.50
C GLU A 59 1.78 -13.23 -11.18
N ASN A 60 2.85 -12.76 -10.53
CA ASN A 60 4.19 -12.77 -11.10
C ASN A 60 5.03 -13.98 -10.66
N ARG A 61 4.43 -14.98 -10.00
CA ARG A 61 5.13 -16.09 -9.33
C ARG A 61 6.17 -16.77 -10.22
N ASP A 62 5.85 -17.01 -11.50
CA ASP A 62 6.71 -17.72 -12.45
C ASP A 62 8.04 -16.98 -12.73
N THR A 63 8.02 -15.66 -12.62
CA THR A 63 9.15 -14.74 -12.90
C THR A 63 9.75 -14.13 -11.64
N LEU A 64 9.18 -14.41 -10.47
CA LEU A 64 9.56 -13.81 -9.21
C LEU A 64 11.00 -14.22 -8.84
N ASN A 65 11.86 -13.23 -8.61
CA ASN A 65 13.24 -13.45 -8.22
C ASN A 65 13.52 -12.79 -6.87
N ILE A 66 13.54 -13.62 -5.82
CA ILE A 66 13.81 -13.19 -4.45
C ILE A 66 15.23 -13.62 -4.08
N SER A 67 16.14 -12.65 -3.97
CA SER A 67 17.58 -12.89 -3.80
C SER A 67 18.05 -12.96 -2.35
N LEU A 68 17.30 -12.38 -1.41
CA LEU A 68 17.64 -12.29 0.02
C LEU A 68 16.84 -13.27 0.86
N SER A 69 15.55 -12.98 1.05
CA SER A 69 14.58 -13.84 1.74
C SER A 69 13.16 -13.42 1.37
N VAL A 70 12.22 -14.34 1.53
CA VAL A 70 10.78 -14.07 1.33
C VAL A 70 10.34 -12.92 2.24
N LYS A 71 10.76 -12.97 3.51
CA LYS A 71 10.50 -11.93 4.50
C LYS A 71 10.99 -10.55 4.05
N ALA A 72 12.27 -10.43 3.66
CA ALA A 72 12.83 -9.14 3.27
C ALA A 72 12.12 -8.56 2.04
N TYR A 73 11.78 -9.41 1.08
CA TYR A 73 11.02 -9.02 -0.11
C TYR A 73 9.62 -8.49 0.25
N LEU A 74 8.89 -9.20 1.12
CA LEU A 74 7.54 -8.83 1.53
C LEU A 74 7.50 -7.48 2.25
N PHE A 75 8.36 -7.30 3.27
CA PHE A 75 8.41 -6.04 4.01
C PHE A 75 8.80 -4.86 3.12
N LYS A 76 9.74 -5.06 2.19
CA LYS A 76 10.13 -4.04 1.22
C LYS A 76 8.97 -3.69 0.27
N SER A 77 8.24 -4.70 -0.22
CA SER A 77 7.12 -4.51 -1.12
C SER A 77 5.97 -3.76 -0.45
N VAL A 78 5.64 -4.11 0.80
CA VAL A 78 4.64 -3.40 1.61
C VAL A 78 5.07 -1.96 1.88
N TYR A 79 6.32 -1.73 2.28
CA TYR A 79 6.85 -0.38 2.49
C TYR A 79 6.66 0.51 1.24
N HIS A 80 7.05 0.01 0.07
CA HIS A 80 6.87 0.75 -1.19
C HIS A 80 5.39 0.95 -1.54
N GLY A 81 4.55 -0.06 -1.33
CA GLY A 81 3.09 0.06 -1.52
C GLY A 81 2.47 1.14 -0.62
N SER A 82 2.86 1.18 0.65
CA SER A 82 2.42 2.21 1.60
C SER A 82 2.90 3.61 1.18
N LEU A 83 4.17 3.77 0.79
CA LEU A 83 4.67 5.07 0.32
C LEU A 83 3.96 5.56 -0.94
N ASN A 84 3.69 4.67 -1.90
CA ASN A 84 2.94 5.02 -3.11
C ASN A 84 1.52 5.47 -2.77
N THR A 85 0.89 4.82 -1.80
CA THR A 85 -0.45 5.16 -1.34
C THR A 85 -0.48 6.54 -0.68
N LEU A 86 0.48 6.82 0.22
CA LEU A 86 0.63 8.15 0.84
C LEU A 86 0.88 9.25 -0.20
N ALA A 87 1.73 8.97 -1.20
CA ALA A 87 1.98 9.92 -2.29
C ALA A 87 0.71 10.21 -3.10
N HIS A 88 -0.08 9.18 -3.40
CA HIS A 88 -1.34 9.32 -4.10
C HIS A 88 -2.37 10.15 -3.29
N GLN A 89 -2.55 9.82 -2.01
CA GLN A 89 -3.43 10.56 -1.10
C GLN A 89 -3.02 12.04 -1.00
N LYS A 90 -1.72 12.32 -0.89
CA LYS A 90 -1.21 13.70 -0.86
C LYS A 90 -1.51 14.48 -2.14
N ASN A 91 -1.41 13.82 -3.30
CA ASN A 91 -1.72 14.45 -4.59
C ASN A 91 -3.22 14.76 -4.71
N ILE A 92 -4.09 13.86 -4.26
CA ILE A 92 -5.54 14.09 -4.20
C ILE A 92 -5.86 15.28 -3.29
N GLN A 93 -5.34 15.29 -2.05
CA GLN A 93 -5.57 16.38 -1.09
C GLN A 93 -5.07 17.73 -1.61
N LYS A 94 -3.97 17.75 -2.37
CA LYS A 94 -3.46 18.97 -3.00
C LYS A 94 -4.46 19.49 -4.04
N TYR A 95 -4.94 18.63 -4.92
CA TYR A 95 -5.91 18.98 -5.95
C TYR A 95 -7.24 19.47 -5.36
N GLU A 96 -7.75 18.80 -4.34
CA GLU A 96 -8.95 19.23 -3.61
C GLU A 96 -8.78 20.62 -2.99
N ARG A 97 -7.61 20.90 -2.39
CA ARG A 97 -7.30 22.21 -1.81
C ARG A 97 -7.21 23.31 -2.86
N GLU A 98 -6.60 23.04 -4.01
CA GLU A 98 -6.53 23.98 -5.13
C GLU A 98 -7.94 24.32 -5.63
N GLN A 99 -8.80 23.32 -5.84
CA GLN A 99 -10.19 23.55 -6.23
C GLN A 99 -11.01 24.33 -5.19
N LEU A 100 -10.86 24.01 -3.91
CA LEU A 100 -11.48 24.77 -2.81
C LEU A 100 -11.03 26.23 -2.82
N THR A 101 -9.75 26.47 -3.10
CA THR A 101 -9.17 27.82 -3.19
C THR A 101 -9.77 28.57 -4.37
N ASP A 102 -9.81 27.97 -5.56
CA ASP A 102 -10.41 28.57 -6.76
C ASP A 102 -11.90 28.86 -6.57
N PHE A 103 -12.65 27.95 -5.95
CA PHE A 103 -14.06 28.16 -5.59
C PHE A 103 -14.24 29.33 -4.61
N TYR A 104 -13.41 29.41 -3.57
CA TYR A 104 -13.44 30.51 -2.60
C TYR A 104 -13.16 31.85 -3.27
N PHE A 105 -12.11 31.95 -4.10
CA PHE A 105 -11.79 33.19 -4.82
C PHE A 105 -12.87 33.61 -5.81
N SER A 106 -13.49 32.67 -6.51
CA SER A 106 -14.55 32.97 -7.48
C SER A 106 -15.90 33.33 -6.84
N THR A 107 -16.21 32.76 -5.67
CA THR A 107 -17.54 32.90 -5.07
C THR A 107 -17.57 33.92 -3.93
N VAL A 108 -16.56 33.94 -3.07
CA VAL A 108 -16.59 34.73 -1.82
C VAL A 108 -16.00 36.12 -2.04
N ILE A 109 -14.86 36.22 -2.75
CA ILE A 109 -14.19 37.51 -2.98
C ILE A 109 -14.89 38.36 -4.04
N GLN A 110 -15.67 37.76 -4.95
CA GLN A 110 -16.41 38.50 -5.97
C GLN A 110 -17.72 39.14 -5.47
N SER A 111 -18.17 38.85 -4.24
CA SER A 111 -19.37 39.44 -3.64
C SER A 111 -19.05 40.12 -2.30
N PRO A 112 -19.04 41.46 -2.21
CA PRO A 112 -18.77 42.21 -0.98
C PRO A 112 -19.68 41.84 0.21
N GLU A 113 -20.87 41.30 -0.06
CA GLU A 113 -21.87 40.92 0.96
C GLU A 113 -21.55 39.60 1.70
N ALA A 114 -20.66 38.75 1.18
CA ALA A 114 -20.34 37.45 1.80
C ALA A 114 -19.34 37.57 2.97
N GLU A 115 -18.52 38.63 3.00
CA GLU A 115 -17.57 38.89 4.10
C GLU A 115 -18.28 39.32 5.40
N GLU A 116 -19.45 39.98 5.31
CA GLU A 116 -20.22 40.40 6.47
C GLU A 116 -20.97 39.23 7.17
N ALA A 117 -21.21 38.12 6.47
CA ALA A 117 -21.94 36.96 7.00
C ALA A 117 -21.09 36.01 7.86
N LEU A 118 -19.79 36.26 7.98
CA LEU A 118 -18.83 35.41 8.70
C LEU A 118 -18.36 35.99 10.05
N TRP A 119 -19.00 37.05 10.53
CA TRP A 119 -18.80 37.64 11.87
C TRP A 119 -20.06 37.54 12.73
#